data_AF-A0A9E2UPE4-F1
#
_entry.id   AF-A0A9E2UPE4-F1
#
_cell.length_a   1.000
_cell.length_b   1.000
_cell.length_c   1.000
_cell.angle_alpha   90.00
_cell.angle_beta   90.00
_cell.angle_gamma   90.00
#
_symmetry.space_group_name_H-M   'P 1'
#
loop_
_entity.id
_entity.type
_entity.pdbx_description
1 polymer ?
#
loop_
_entity_poly.entity_id
_entity_poly.type
_entity_poly.pdbx_seq_one_letter_code
_entity_poly.pdbx_strand_id
1 'polypeptide(L)' 'MQKIIIVCLGIISLMYLLNIGVGVIEVIPDNIPFIGNLDEGSAALLLLMCLRYFGLDLTNIFKNSSKTNKNIE' A
#
# COMPACT_ATOMS: atom_id res chain seq x y z
N MET A 1 -16.72 11.49 10.03
CA MET A 1 -15.33 11.93 10.29
C MET A 1 -14.30 10.88 9.90
N GLN A 2 -14.32 9.67 10.49
CA GLN A 2 -13.29 8.64 10.26
C GLN A 2 -13.09 8.27 8.78
N LYS A 3 -14.17 8.11 8.01
CA LYS A 3 -14.08 7.77 6.57
C LYS A 3 -13.32 8.82 5.75
N ILE A 4 -13.54 10.11 6.05
CA ILE A 4 -12.89 11.23 5.34
C ILE A 4 -11.38 11.20 5.61
N ILE A 5 -10.99 10.96 6.87
CA ILE A 5 -9.58 10.85 7.26
C ILE A 5 -8.89 9.71 6.51
N ILE A 6 -9.55 8.56 6.38
CA ILE A 6 -9.00 7.39 5.70
C ILE A 6 -8.88 7.63 4.18
N VAL A 7 -9.84 8.33 3.56
CA VAL A 7 -9.73 8.76 2.16
C VAL A 7 -8.55 9.71 1.99
N CYS A 8 -8.41 10.73 2.85
CA CYS A 8 -7.30 11.67 2.77
C CYS A 8 -5.95 10.97 2.93
N LEU A 9 -5.81 10.06 3.90
CA LEU A 9 -4.59 9.27 4.11
C LEU A 9 -4.26 8.40 2.89
N GLY A 10 -5.27 7.77 2.27
CA GLY A 10 -5.09 7.01 1.04
C GLY A 10 -4.60 7.87 -0.12
N ILE A 11 -5.18 9.05 -0.32
CA ILE A 11 -4.77 9.99 -1.37
C ILE A 11 -3.33 10.47 -1.14
N ILE A 12 -2.98 10.84 0.10
CA ILE A 12 -1.61 11.27 0.44
C ILE A 12 -0.61 10.14 0.18
N SER A 13 -0.92 8.93 0.62
CA SER A 13 -0.06 7.75 0.40
C SER A 13 0.14 7.47 -1.09
N LEU A 14 -0.92 7.60 -1.90
CA LEU A 14 -0.85 7.44 -3.35
C LEU A 14 0.01 8.53 -4.00
N MET A 15 -0.16 9.80 -3.62
CA MET A 15 0.64 10.91 -4.15
C MET A 15 2.11 10.77 -3.79
N TYR A 16 2.41 10.29 -2.58
CA TYR A 16 3.76 10.03 -2.10
C TYR A 16 4.43 8.91 -2.90
N LEU A 17 3.75 7.76 -3.09
CA LEU A 17 4.24 6.66 -3.93
C LEU A 17 4.46 7.04 -5.40
N LEU A 18 3.67 7.99 -5.92
CA LEU A 18 3.83 8.51 -7.28
C LEU A 18 4.92 9.58 -7.38
N ASN A 19 5.60 9.89 -6.28
CA ASN A 19 6.63 10.93 -6.18
C ASN A 19 6.13 12.28 -6.75
N ILE A 20 4.86 12.61 -6.52
CA ILE A 20 4.28 13.89 -6.97
C ILE A 20 4.75 15.00 -6.03
N GLY A 21 5.78 15.74 -6.45
CA GLY A 21 6.21 16.99 -5.82
C GLY A 21 7.57 16.98 -5.12
N VAL A 22 8.29 15.84 -5.04
CA VAL A 22 9.53 15.72 -4.23
C VAL A 22 10.72 15.05 -4.93
N GLY A 23 10.62 14.68 -6.21
CA GLY A 23 11.67 13.95 -6.94
C GLY A 23 13.01 14.67 -7.16
N VAL A 24 13.17 15.89 -6.66
CA VAL A 24 14.42 16.69 -6.74
C VAL A 24 15.12 16.82 -5.38
N ILE A 25 14.44 16.59 -4.26
CA ILE A 25 14.99 16.77 -2.89
C ILE A 25 15.41 15.41 -2.27
N GLU A 26 14.89 14.29 -2.78
CA GLU A 26 15.13 12.91 -2.29
C GLU A 26 16.39 12.22 -2.85
N VAL A 27 17.07 12.81 -3.84
CA VAL A 27 18.26 12.21 -4.49
C VAL A 27 19.44 11.97 -3.53
N ILE A 28 19.49 12.67 -2.39
CA ILE A 28 20.57 12.55 -1.40
C ILE A 28 20.35 11.37 -0.42
N PRO A 29 19.16 11.18 0.20
CA PRO A 29 18.90 10.03 1.07
C PRO A 29 18.52 8.71 0.38
N ASP A 30 18.04 8.69 -0.87
CA ASP A 30 17.62 7.48 -1.62
C ASP A 30 18.73 6.43 -1.83
N ASN A 31 19.99 6.87 -1.82
CA ASN A 31 21.15 6.00 -2.01
C ASN A 31 21.65 5.32 -0.73
N ILE A 32 21.00 5.54 0.42
CA ILE A 32 21.32 4.83 1.67
C ILE A 32 20.45 3.58 1.74
N PRO A 33 21.01 2.38 1.48
CA PRO A 33 20.25 1.14 1.57
C PRO A 33 19.64 1.01 2.98
N PHE A 34 18.40 0.54 3.05
CA PHE A 34 17.53 0.35 4.23
C PHE A 34 16.69 1.54 4.73
N ILE A 35 17.12 2.79 4.60
CA ILE A 35 16.40 3.94 5.20
C ILE A 35 15.48 4.62 4.20
N GLY A 36 15.96 4.97 3.01
CA GLY A 36 15.19 5.75 2.02
C GLY A 36 14.34 4.91 1.06
N ASN A 37 13.96 3.69 1.44
CA ASN A 37 12.98 2.89 0.69
C ASN A 37 11.89 2.29 1.62
N LEU A 38 12.01 2.58 2.92
CA LEU A 38 11.16 2.00 3.96
C LEU A 38 9.90 2.84 4.15
N ASP A 39 10.01 4.15 3.99
CA ASP A 39 8.90 5.09 3.98
C ASP A 39 7.97 4.87 2.78
N GLU A 40 8.48 4.55 1.59
CA GLU A 40 7.66 4.14 0.44
C GLU A 40 6.96 2.81 0.70
N GLY A 41 7.68 1.83 1.29
CA GLY A 41 7.07 0.57 1.74
C GLY A 41 5.96 0.81 2.77
N SER A 42 6.15 1.77 3.68
CA SER A 42 5.16 2.19 4.68
C SER A 42 3.95 2.85 4.01
N ALA A 43 4.18 3.72 3.03
CA ALA A 43 3.13 4.37 2.26
C ALA A 43 2.31 3.35 1.44
N ALA A 44 2.96 2.33 0.87
CA ALA A 44 2.28 1.24 0.18
C ALA A 44 1.39 0.43 1.13
N LEU A 45 1.89 0.07 2.31
CA LEU A 45 1.10 -0.63 3.33
C LEU A 45 -0.08 0.22 3.82
N LEU A 46 0.14 1.51 4.07
CA LEU A 46 -0.90 2.43 4.50
C LEU A 46 -1.99 2.57 3.41
N LEU A 47 -1.60 2.67 2.14
CA LEU A 47 -2.53 2.70 1.02
C LEU A 47 -3.37 1.41 0.95
N LEU A 48 -2.74 0.24 1.07
CA LEU A 48 -3.44 -1.04 1.08
C LEU A 48 -4.44 -1.16 2.25
N MET A 49 -4.05 -0.71 3.45
CA MET A 49 -4.93 -0.66 4.62
C MET A 49 -6.13 0.27 4.40
N CYS A 50 -5.91 1.45 3.82
CA CYS A 50 -6.98 2.38 3.47
C CYS A 50 -7.95 1.76 2.44
N LEU A 51 -7.41 1.08 1.43
CA LEU A 51 -8.19 0.46 0.37
C LEU A 51 -9.02 -0.72 0.91
N ARG A 52 -8.41 -1.54 1.78
CA ARG A 52 -9.09 -2.65 2.48
C ARG A 52 -10.20 -2.15 3.40
N TYR A 53 -10.06 -0.98 4.04
CA TYR A 53 -11.13 -0.36 4.82
C TYR A 53 -12.40 -0.10 3.98
N PHE A 54 -12.27 0.18 2.69
CA PHE A 54 -13.40 0.33 1.76
C PHE A 54 -13.85 -0.98 1.11
N GLY A 55 -13.29 -2.12 1.52
CA GLY A 55 -13.61 -3.44 0.97
C GLY A 55 -12.82 -3.80 -0.31
N LEU A 56 -11.87 -2.96 -0.71
CA LEU A 56 -10.99 -3.21 -1.84
C LEU A 56 -9.70 -3.85 -1.32
N ASP A 57 -9.68 -5.19 -1.24
CA ASP A 57 -8.51 -5.94 -0.81
C ASP A 57 -7.72 -6.48 -2.01
N LEU A 58 -6.68 -5.74 -2.40
CA LEU A 58 -5.80 -6.10 -3.52
C LEU A 58 -4.96 -7.35 -3.22
N THR A 59 -4.78 -7.71 -1.95
CA THR A 59 -4.02 -8.92 -1.58
C THR A 59 -4.75 -10.21 -1.95
N ASN A 60 -6.08 -10.14 -2.15
CA ASN A 60 -6.88 -11.30 -2.59
C ASN A 60 -6.48 -11.82 -3.97
N ILE A 61 -5.81 -11.03 -4.82
CA ILE A 61 -5.29 -11.49 -6.13
C ILE A 61 -4.28 -12.62 -5.94
N PHE A 62 -3.57 -12.65 -4.81
CA PHE A 62 -2.60 -13.69 -4.48
C PHE A 62 -3.20 -14.88 -3.72
N LYS A 63 -4.51 -14.88 -3.44
CA LYS A 63 -5.18 -15.97 -2.73
C LYS A 63 -5.31 -17.18 -3.64
N ASN A 64 -4.43 -18.17 -3.47
CA ASN A 64 -4.51 -19.45 -4.17
C ASN A 64 -5.81 -20.18 -3.77
N SER A 65 -6.66 -20.54 -4.74
CA SER A 65 -7.94 -21.23 -4.50
C SER A 65 -7.79 -22.74 -4.22
N SER A 66 -6.64 -23.18 -3.70
CA SER A 66 -6.29 -24.59 -3.51
C SER A 66 -6.96 -25.26 -2.29
N LYS A 67 -8.25 -25.01 -2.08
CA LYS A 67 -9.12 -25.85 -1.24
C LYS A 67 -10.45 -26.10 -1.92
N THR A 68 -10.41 -26.82 -3.04
CA THR A 68 -11.57 -27.54 -3.58
C THR A 68 -11.19 -29.02 -3.63
N ASN A 69 -12.07 -29.86 -3.07
CA ASN A 69 -12.00 -31.31 -2.87
C ASN A 69 -11.26 -31.82 -1.62
N LYS A 70 -11.95 -31.74 -0.47
CA LYS A 70 -11.87 -32.77 0.56
C LYS A 70 -13.28 -33.06 1.06
N ASN A 71 -14.11 -33.71 0.23
CA ASN A 71 -15.37 -34.38 0.60
C ASN A 71 -16.00 -35.07 -0.63
N ILE A 72 -15.31 -36.05 -1.16
CA ILE A 72 -15.81 -37.23 -1.89
C ILE A 72 -14.68 -38.22 -1.58
N GLU A 73 -14.78 -39.21 -0.69
CA GLU A 73 -15.80 -40.24 -0.45
C GLU A 73 -15.72 -40.71 1.02
#